data_AF-A0A838RF25-F1
#
_entry.id   AF-A0A838RF25-F1
#
_cell.length_a   1.000
_cell.length_b   1.000
_cell.length_c   1.000
_cell.angle_alpha   90.00
_cell.angle_beta   90.00
_cell.angle_gamma   90.00
#
_symmetry.space_group_name_H-M   'P 1'
#
loop_
_entity.id
_entity.type
_entity.pdbx_description
1 polymer ?
#
loop_
_entity_poly.entity_id
_entity_poly.type
_entity_poly.pdbx_seq_one_letter_code
_entity_poly.pdbx_strand_id
1 'polypeptide(L)'
;MDTLLQDLRYSFRRLLKSPIFTIIVVLTLALGIGANTAIFSAVNAVLLRPLPYPEPDRLVTIEHLYPSLNGLQAPVSVPGFRDYQERTRSFQSMAVQSSWAANLTGVGEPVRLQGARVTGRFFGTLQAPALVGRTI
;
A
#
# COMPACT_ATOMS: atom_id res chain seq x y z
N MET A 1 -26.79 -3.26 -40.80
CA MET A 1 -26.20 -2.31 -39.83
C MET A 1 -27.14 -1.17 -39.49
N ASP A 2 -28.04 -0.76 -40.40
CA ASP A 2 -29.02 0.30 -40.16
C ASP A 2 -30.01 0.02 -39.02
N THR A 3 -30.33 -1.26 -38.79
CA THR A 3 -31.25 -1.71 -37.73
C THR A 3 -30.72 -1.43 -36.32
N LEU A 4 -29.44 -1.72 -36.05
CA LEU A 4 -28.82 -1.47 -34.73
C LEU A 4 -28.76 0.03 -34.39
N LEU A 5 -28.44 0.88 -35.38
CA LEU A 5 -28.43 2.33 -35.21
C LEU A 5 -29.83 2.89 -34.95
N GLN A 6 -30.84 2.34 -35.63
CA GLN A 6 -32.23 2.72 -35.45
C GLN A 6 -32.76 2.30 -34.06
N ASP A 7 -32.39 1.09 -33.60
CA ASP A 7 -32.75 0.57 -32.27
C ASP A 7 -32.11 1.37 -31.14
N LEU A 8 -30.83 1.74 -31.27
CA LEU A 8 -30.12 2.59 -30.30
C LEU A 8 -30.78 3.98 -30.20
N ARG A 9 -31.08 4.60 -31.36
CA ARG A 9 -31.72 5.91 -31.40
C ARG A 9 -33.13 5.86 -30.82
N TYR A 10 -33.90 4.81 -31.09
CA TYR A 10 -35.23 4.62 -30.54
C TYR A 10 -35.19 4.41 -29.02
N SER A 11 -34.26 3.60 -28.53
CA SER A 11 -34.06 3.33 -27.10
C SER A 11 -33.65 4.58 -26.32
N PHE A 12 -32.71 5.38 -26.86
CA PHE A 12 -32.32 6.65 -26.26
C PHE A 12 -33.49 7.63 -26.17
N ARG A 13 -34.32 7.70 -27.23
CA ARG A 13 -35.53 8.53 -27.23
C ARG A 13 -36.58 8.06 -26.23
N ARG A 14 -36.66 6.76 -25.94
CA ARG A 14 -37.50 6.23 -24.86
C ARG A 14 -36.97 6.64 -23.48
N LEU A 15 -35.66 6.53 -23.24
CA LEU A 15 -35.05 6.91 -21.97
C LEU A 15 -35.29 8.39 -21.62
N LEU A 16 -35.25 9.28 -22.63
CA LEU A 16 -35.58 10.70 -22.47
C LEU A 16 -37.06 10.97 -22.19
N LYS A 17 -37.97 10.08 -22.61
CA LYS A 17 -39.42 10.20 -22.38
C LYS A 17 -39.86 9.70 -21.00
N SER A 18 -39.03 8.93 -20.30
CA SER A 18 -39.29 8.40 -18.95
C SER A 18 -38.19 8.81 -17.96
N PRO A 19 -37.99 10.12 -17.69
CA PRO A 19 -36.81 10.63 -17.01
C PRO A 19 -36.64 10.10 -15.58
N ILE A 20 -37.72 9.97 -14.80
CA ILE A 20 -37.65 9.49 -13.40
C ILE A 20 -37.13 8.05 -13.35
N PHE A 21 -37.71 7.16 -14.15
CA PHE A 21 -37.30 5.75 -14.22
C PHE A 21 -35.84 5.64 -14.68
N THR A 22 -35.47 6.37 -15.74
CA THR A 22 -34.10 6.39 -16.27
C THR A 22 -33.11 6.83 -15.19
N ILE A 23 -33.40 7.90 -14.43
CA ILE A 23 -32.53 8.38 -13.36
C ILE A 23 -32.33 7.32 -12.29
N ILE A 24 -33.40 6.68 -11.82
CA ILE A 24 -33.31 5.64 -10.77
C ILE A 24 -32.45 4.46 -11.25
N VAL A 25 -32.65 4.01 -12.49
CA VAL A 25 -31.86 2.91 -13.07
C VAL A 25 -30.39 3.31 -13.20
N VAL A 26 -30.10 4.51 -13.70
CA VAL A 26 -28.73 5.03 -13.84
C VAL A 26 -28.05 5.13 -12.48
N LEU A 27 -28.73 5.67 -11.47
CA LEU A 27 -28.18 5.78 -10.11
C LEU A 27 -27.92 4.40 -9.49
N THR A 28 -28.84 3.46 -9.65
CA THR A 28 -28.68 2.09 -9.16
C THR A 28 -27.48 1.40 -9.82
N LEU A 29 -27.34 1.51 -11.15
CA LEU A 29 -26.18 0.98 -11.87
C LEU A 29 -24.88 1.66 -11.43
N ALA A 30 -24.89 3.00 -11.34
CA ALA A 30 -23.72 3.77 -10.95
C ALA A 30 -23.24 3.39 -9.54
N LEU A 31 -24.17 3.19 -8.60
CA LEU A 31 -23.85 2.79 -7.24
C LEU A 31 -23.28 1.37 -7.19
N GLY A 32 -23.90 0.42 -7.90
CA GLY A 32 -23.43 -0.97 -7.95
C GLY A 32 -22.04 -1.10 -8.60
N ILE A 33 -21.84 -0.44 -9.74
CA ILE A 33 -20.55 -0.42 -10.44
C ILE A 33 -19.50 0.30 -9.58
N GLY A 34 -19.83 1.50 -9.09
CA GLY A 34 -18.92 2.33 -8.31
C GLY A 34 -18.49 1.68 -6.99
N ALA A 35 -19.41 1.04 -6.27
CA ALA A 35 -19.09 0.33 -5.03
C ALA A 35 -18.11 -0.84 -5.28
N ASN A 36 -18.39 -1.67 -6.29
CA ASN A 36 -17.49 -2.78 -6.64
C ASN A 36 -16.12 -2.29 -7.10
N THR A 37 -16.08 -1.26 -7.95
CA THR A 37 -14.82 -0.64 -8.38
C THR A 37 -14.05 -0.02 -7.22
N ALA A 38 -14.73 0.65 -6.27
CA ALA A 38 -14.10 1.26 -5.11
C ALA A 38 -13.50 0.21 -4.17
N ILE A 39 -14.24 -0.87 -3.88
CA ILE A 39 -13.75 -1.99 -3.07
C ILE A 39 -12.53 -2.62 -3.73
N PHE A 40 -12.61 -2.97 -5.01
CA PHE A 40 -11.50 -3.57 -5.72
C PHE A 40 -10.29 -2.62 -5.80
N SER A 41 -10.51 -1.32 -6.00
CA SER A 41 -9.43 -0.34 -6.03
C SER A 41 -8.73 -0.22 -4.68
N ALA A 42 -9.48 -0.21 -3.57
CA ALA A 42 -8.92 -0.20 -2.22
C ALA A 42 -8.14 -1.49 -1.92
N VAL A 43 -8.73 -2.65 -2.22
CA VAL A 43 -8.07 -3.96 -2.08
C VAL A 43 -6.81 -4.01 -2.93
N ASN A 44 -6.86 -3.55 -4.18
CA ASN A 44 -5.69 -3.53 -5.04
C ASN A 44 -4.61 -2.58 -4.50
N ALA A 45 -4.97 -1.38 -4.08
CA ALA A 45 -4.01 -0.40 -3.57
C ALA A 45 -3.34 -0.83 -2.25
N VAL A 46 -4.05 -1.55 -1.39
CA VAL A 46 -3.59 -1.93 -0.04
C VAL A 46 -3.01 -3.34 0.02
N LEU A 47 -3.63 -4.31 -0.65
CA LEU A 47 -3.32 -5.73 -0.51
C LEU A 47 -2.61 -6.34 -1.72
N LEU A 48 -2.98 -5.96 -2.95
CA LEU A 48 -2.52 -6.67 -4.16
C LEU A 48 -1.41 -5.95 -4.91
N ARG A 49 -1.31 -4.62 -4.79
CA ARG A 49 -0.25 -3.86 -5.46
C ARG A 49 1.08 -4.25 -4.82
N PRO A 50 1.99 -4.87 -5.58
CA PRO A 50 3.27 -5.27 -5.01
C PRO A 50 4.00 -4.03 -4.50
N LEU A 51 4.79 -4.22 -3.44
CA LEU A 51 5.66 -3.17 -2.94
C LEU A 51 6.53 -2.65 -4.09
N PRO A 52 6.80 -1.33 -4.17
CA PRO A 52 7.59 -0.73 -5.25
C PRO A 52 9.10 -1.00 -5.06
N TYR A 53 9.45 -2.24 -4.70
CA TYR A 53 10.80 -2.73 -4.55
C TYR A 53 11.02 -3.86 -5.57
N PRO A 54 12.26 -4.03 -6.06
CA PRO A 54 12.62 -5.24 -6.78
C PRO A 54 12.34 -6.49 -5.95
N GLU A 55 11.81 -7.54 -6.59
CA GLU A 55 11.49 -8.83 -5.94
C GLU A 55 10.66 -8.69 -4.65
N PRO A 56 9.50 -8.01 -4.69
CA PRO A 56 8.72 -7.65 -3.50
C PRO A 56 8.15 -8.88 -2.77
N ASP A 57 7.98 -9.99 -3.48
CA ASP A 57 7.58 -11.31 -2.96
C ASP A 57 8.66 -11.98 -2.09
N ARG A 58 9.91 -11.51 -2.16
CA ARG A 58 11.05 -12.03 -1.36
C ARG A 58 11.34 -11.20 -0.11
N LEU A 59 10.63 -10.08 0.07
CA LEU A 59 10.75 -9.24 1.26
C LEU A 59 9.82 -9.74 2.36
N VAL A 60 10.37 -9.97 3.54
CA VAL A 60 9.61 -10.40 4.71
C VAL A 60 9.99 -9.57 5.94
N THR A 61 9.02 -9.34 6.81
CA THR A 61 9.24 -8.75 8.13
C THR A 61 9.31 -9.88 9.15
N ILE A 62 10.32 -9.84 10.02
CA ILE A 62 10.46 -10.79 11.12
C ILE A 62 9.89 -10.13 12.38
N GLU A 63 8.93 -10.79 13.01
CA GLU A 63 8.33 -10.38 14.27
C GLU A 63 8.36 -11.55 15.26
N HIS A 64 8.42 -11.24 16.55
CA HIS A 64 8.30 -12.22 17.62
C HIS A 64 6.86 -12.31 18.08
N LEU A 65 6.31 -13.53 18.07
CA LEU A 65 5.01 -13.84 18.64
C LEU A 65 5.20 -14.25 20.09
N TYR A 66 4.44 -13.63 21.00
CA TYR A 66 4.43 -13.94 22.43
C TYR A 66 3.07 -14.56 22.81
N PRO A 67 2.92 -15.90 22.76
CA PRO A 67 1.65 -16.57 23.07
C PRO A 67 1.13 -16.25 24.48
N SER A 68 2.04 -16.08 25.44
CA SER A 68 1.71 -15.75 26.83
C SER A 68 1.13 -14.34 27.02
N LEU A 69 1.26 -13.46 26.03
CA LEU A 69 0.74 -12.09 26.04
C LEU A 69 -0.41 -11.96 25.04
N ASN A 70 -1.37 -12.90 25.08
CA ASN A 70 -2.51 -12.94 24.15
C ASN A 70 -2.10 -12.92 22.65
N GLY A 71 -0.97 -13.54 22.32
CA GLY A 71 -0.47 -13.56 20.93
C GLY A 71 0.07 -12.23 20.43
N LEU A 72 0.59 -11.38 21.33
CA LEU A 72 1.24 -10.13 20.96
C LEU A 72 2.35 -10.40 19.93
N GLN A 73 2.30 -9.69 18.80
CA GLN A 73 3.39 -9.61 17.84
C GLN A 73 4.21 -8.35 18.15
N ALA A 74 5.52 -8.51 18.29
CA ALA A 74 6.41 -7.38 18.56
C ALA A 74 7.67 -7.44 17.67
N PRO A 75 8.30 -6.28 17.41
CA PRO A 75 9.56 -6.23 16.69
C PRO A 75 10.66 -7.02 17.40
N VAL A 76 11.57 -7.58 16.61
CA VAL A 76 12.74 -8.30 17.11
C VAL A 76 13.64 -7.35 17.94
N SER A 77 14.07 -7.82 19.10
CA SER A 77 15.02 -7.09 19.95
C SER A 77 16.41 -6.98 19.29
N VAL A 78 17.20 -5.98 19.66
CA VAL A 78 18.55 -5.79 19.09
C VAL A 78 19.44 -7.05 19.23
N PRO A 79 19.47 -7.75 20.39
CA PRO A 79 20.19 -9.02 20.49
C PRO A 79 19.62 -10.10 19.57
N GLY A 80 18.29 -10.23 19.49
CA GLY A 80 17.65 -11.21 18.60
C GLY A 80 17.98 -10.97 17.13
N PHE A 81 18.04 -9.70 16.70
CA PHE A 81 18.46 -9.35 15.35
C PHE A 81 19.90 -9.79 15.07
N ARG A 82 20.83 -9.60 16.02
CA ARG A 82 22.22 -10.06 15.89
C ARG A 82 22.28 -11.58 15.79
N ASP A 83 21.54 -12.29 16.62
CA ASP A 83 21.46 -13.75 16.55
C ASP A 83 20.94 -14.23 15.18
N TYR A 84 19.89 -13.62 14.64
CA TYR A 84 19.43 -13.96 13.28
C TYR A 84 20.48 -13.66 12.22
N GLN A 85 21.13 -12.51 12.30
CA GLN A 85 22.15 -12.11 11.34
C GLN A 85 23.35 -13.06 11.35
N GLU A 86 23.76 -13.58 12.51
CA GLU A 86 24.91 -14.46 12.65
C GLU A 86 24.57 -15.93 12.33
N ARG A 87 23.37 -16.39 12.72
CA ARG A 87 23.00 -17.82 12.71
C ARG A 87 22.12 -18.22 11.52
N THR A 88 21.38 -17.30 10.90
CA THR A 88 20.51 -17.62 9.78
C THR A 88 21.24 -17.48 8.44
N ARG A 89 20.95 -18.39 7.49
CA ARG A 89 21.51 -18.40 6.13
C ARG A 89 20.46 -18.34 5.03
N SER A 90 19.17 -18.39 5.40
CA SER A 90 18.05 -18.37 4.45
C SER A 90 17.79 -16.98 3.83
N PHE A 91 18.33 -15.91 4.44
CA PHE A 91 18.13 -14.53 3.97
C PHE A 91 19.38 -14.00 3.27
N GLN A 92 19.19 -13.36 2.11
CA GLN A 92 20.26 -12.72 1.35
C GLN A 92 20.79 -11.46 2.05
N SER A 93 19.90 -10.68 2.65
CA SER A 93 20.23 -9.48 3.43
C SER A 93 19.20 -9.27 4.53
N MET A 94 19.63 -8.63 5.62
CA MET A 94 18.78 -8.29 6.75
C MET A 94 19.07 -6.84 7.18
N ALA A 95 18.02 -6.11 7.52
CA ALA A 95 18.11 -4.74 8.02
C ALA A 95 17.03 -4.50 9.08
N VAL A 96 17.24 -3.47 9.91
CA VAL A 96 16.28 -3.05 10.92
C VAL A 96 15.81 -1.65 10.59
N GLN A 97 14.53 -1.40 10.81
CA GLN A 97 13.98 -0.05 10.87
C GLN A 97 13.25 0.17 12.19
N SER A 98 13.25 1.40 12.66
CA SER A 98 12.40 1.85 13.77
C SER A 98 11.87 3.24 13.48
N SER A 99 10.60 3.48 13.83
CA SER A 99 9.98 4.78 13.66
C SER A 99 10.74 5.85 14.46
N TRP A 100 10.96 6.99 13.84
CA TRP A 100 11.61 8.13 14.47
C TRP A 100 10.84 9.40 14.14
N ALA A 101 10.71 10.29 15.11
CA ALA A 101 10.14 11.59 14.89
C ALA A 101 10.97 12.63 15.64
N ALA A 102 11.09 13.83 15.07
CA ALA A 102 11.74 14.96 15.72
C ALA A 102 11.09 16.28 15.28
N ASN A 103 11.18 17.29 16.13
CA ASN A 103 10.80 18.64 15.77
C ASN A 103 12.05 19.37 15.28
N LEU A 104 12.05 19.75 13.99
CA LEU A 104 13.06 20.60 13.41
C LEU A 104 12.73 22.05 13.77
N THR A 105 13.69 22.71 14.40
CA THR A 105 13.60 24.12 14.82
C THR A 105 14.90 24.84 14.43
N GLY A 106 14.93 26.18 14.52
CA GLY A 106 16.13 26.98 14.27
C GLY A 106 16.18 27.68 12.91
N VAL A 107 15.33 27.29 11.96
CA VAL A 107 15.10 28.02 10.71
C VAL A 107 13.59 28.04 10.42
N GLY A 108 12.99 29.23 10.46
CA GLY A 108 11.55 29.40 10.23
C GLY A 108 10.68 28.75 11.31
N GLU A 109 9.43 28.44 10.94
CA GLU A 109 8.46 27.80 11.82
C GLU A 109 8.86 26.36 12.16
N PRO A 110 8.68 25.90 13.42
CA PRO A 110 8.92 24.52 13.79
C PRO A 110 8.16 23.51 12.92
N VAL A 111 8.88 22.53 12.39
CA VAL A 111 8.29 21.44 11.58
C VAL A 111 8.54 20.10 12.25
N ARG A 112 7.48 19.32 12.47
CA ARG A 112 7.61 17.94 12.94
C ARG A 112 7.95 17.03 11.78
N LEU A 113 9.14 16.44 11.82
CA LEU A 113 9.60 15.43 10.89
C LEU A 113 9.21 14.04 11.38
N GLN A 114 8.72 13.23 10.46
CA GLN A 114 8.58 11.78 10.63
C GLN A 114 9.63 11.12 9.73
N GLY A 115 10.27 10.09 10.26
CA GLY A 115 11.26 9.31 9.53
C GLY A 115 11.46 7.93 10.14
N ALA A 116 12.49 7.24 9.67
CA ALA A 116 12.88 5.95 10.21
C ALA A 116 14.38 5.95 10.50
N ARG A 117 14.76 5.39 11.65
CA ARG A 117 16.15 5.00 11.90
C ARG A 117 16.34 3.62 11.30
N VAL A 118 17.33 3.50 10.42
CA VAL A 118 17.60 2.27 9.67
C VAL A 118 19.07 1.87 9.79
N THR A 119 19.37 0.58 9.63
CA THR A 119 20.76 0.12 9.48
C THR A 119 21.31 0.50 8.10
N GLY A 120 22.63 0.64 7.93
CA GLY A 120 23.21 1.09 6.65
C GLY A 120 22.82 0.22 5.45
N ARG A 121 22.73 -1.11 5.67
CA ARG A 121 22.31 -2.07 4.64
C ARG A 121 20.83 -1.98 4.23
N PHE A 122 20.01 -1.15 4.88
CA PHE A 122 18.57 -1.07 4.62
C PHE A 122 18.22 -0.76 3.16
N PHE A 123 18.87 0.24 2.57
CA PHE A 123 18.67 0.59 1.16
C PHE A 123 19.09 -0.55 0.22
N GLY A 124 20.18 -1.26 0.54
CA GLY A 124 20.61 -2.43 -0.20
C GLY A 124 19.66 -3.63 -0.06
N THR A 125 19.08 -3.84 1.13
CA THR A 125 18.09 -4.90 1.38
C THR A 125 16.80 -4.65 0.60
N LEU A 126 16.33 -3.41 0.54
CA LEU A 126 15.15 -3.03 -0.27
C LEU A 126 15.47 -2.82 -1.75
N GLN A 127 16.75 -2.86 -2.12
CA GLN A 127 17.25 -2.48 -3.44
C GLN A 127 16.71 -1.11 -3.90
N ALA A 128 16.56 -0.19 -2.95
CA ALA A 128 16.02 1.14 -3.18
C ALA A 128 17.16 2.17 -3.24
N PRO A 129 17.24 3.01 -4.30
CA PRO A 129 18.24 4.05 -4.37
C PRO A 129 17.95 5.19 -3.39
N ALA A 130 18.98 5.81 -2.83
CA ALA A 130 18.83 7.09 -2.16
C ALA A 130 18.48 8.17 -3.19
N LEU A 131 17.39 8.92 -2.96
CA LEU A 131 16.99 10.02 -3.84
C LEU A 131 18.04 11.15 -3.85
N VAL A 132 18.68 11.36 -2.71
CA VAL A 132 19.72 12.38 -2.51
C VAL A 132 20.83 11.79 -1.64
N GLY A 133 22.09 12.07 -1.99
CA GLY A 133 23.25 11.64 -1.22
C GLY A 133 23.73 10.22 -1.53
N ARG A 134 24.48 9.62 -0.60
CA ARG A 134 25.02 8.26 -0.70
C ARG A 134 24.61 7.45 0.52
N THR A 135 24.30 6.17 0.32
CA THR A 135 24.04 5.21 1.39
C THR A 135 25.36 4.75 2.04
N ILE A 136 25.25 4.20 3.26
CA ILE A 136 26.36 3.73 4.10
C ILE A 136 26.46 2.20 4.11
#